data_AF-A0A943IIJ2-F1
#
_entry.id   AF-A0A943IIJ2-F1
#
_cell.length_a   1.000
_cell.length_b   1.000
_cell.length_c   1.000
_cell.angle_alpha   90.00
_cell.angle_beta   90.00
_cell.angle_gamma   90.00
#
_symmetry.space_group_name_H-M   'P 1'
#
loop_
_entity.id
_entity.type
_entity.pdbx_description
1 polymer ?
#
loop_
_entity_poly.entity_id
_entity_poly.type
_entity_poly.pdbx_seq_one_letter_code
_entity_poly.pdbx_strand_id
1 'polypeptide(L)' 'MTVNELKRAFLDERPVAFGGITYQKITAVIYRKTPDGKGLHVQGELLDRNGRAVAIAAADRITLPKGAGEDDPGRTERTG' A
#
# COMPACT_ATOMS: atom_id res chain seq x y z
N MET A 1 -8.49 -0.49 3.66
CA MET A 1 -8.54 0.96 3.97
C MET A 1 -9.64 1.62 3.15
N THR A 2 -10.14 2.79 3.56
CA THR A 2 -11.10 3.58 2.78
C THR A 2 -10.43 4.19 1.54
N VAL A 3 -11.23 4.67 0.59
CA VAL A 3 -10.70 5.36 -0.61
C VAL A 3 -9.93 6.63 -0.25
N ASN A 4 -10.38 7.37 0.77
CA ASN A 4 -9.69 8.57 1.22
C ASN A 4 -8.36 8.23 1.90
N GLU A 5 -8.30 7.16 2.69
CA GLU A 5 -7.06 6.65 3.27
C GLU A 5 -6.08 6.19 2.19
N LEU A 6 -6.57 5.49 1.15
CA LEU A 6 -5.75 5.08 0.01
C LEU A 6 -5.13 6.29 -0.70
N LYS A 7 -5.93 7.33 -0.97
CA LYS A 7 -5.44 8.58 -1.58
C LYS A 7 -4.41 9.28 -0.72
N ARG A 8 -4.63 9.34 0.60
CA ARG A 8 -3.65 9.90 1.53
C ARG A 8 -2.35 9.10 1.53
N ALA A 9 -2.42 7.77 1.66
CA ALA A 9 -1.25 6.91 1.60
C ALA A 9 -0.48 7.02 0.28
N PHE A 10 -1.19 7.21 -0.85
CA PHE A 10 -0.59 7.51 -2.15
C PHE A 10 0.16 8.84 -2.16
N LEU A 11 -0.48 9.93 -1.71
CA LEU A 11 0.14 11.26 -1.68
C LEU A 11 1.31 11.35 -0.71
N ASP A 12 1.19 10.70 0.44
CA ASP A 12 2.19 10.68 1.51
C ASP A 12 3.33 9.67 1.23
N GLU A 13 3.26 8.93 0.11
CA GLU A 13 4.16 7.81 -0.23
C GLU A 13 4.36 6.80 0.91
N ARG A 14 3.32 6.54 1.70
CA ARG A 14 3.43 5.70 2.89
C ARG A 14 3.53 4.22 2.55
N PRO A 15 4.34 3.45 3.30
CA PRO A 15 4.30 1.99 3.24
C PRO A 15 2.91 1.45 3.55
N VAL A 16 2.51 0.42 2.82
CA VAL A 16 1.22 -0.27 2.96
C VAL A 16 1.42 -1.78 2.96
N ALA A 17 0.43 -2.52 3.46
CA ALA A 17 0.45 -3.97 3.51
C ALA A 17 -0.71 -4.59 2.73
N PHE A 18 -0.43 -5.69 2.05
CA PHE A 18 -1.42 -6.52 1.35
C PHE A 18 -0.94 -7.96 1.35
N GLY A 19 -1.83 -8.91 1.71
CA GLY A 19 -1.51 -10.33 1.70
C GLY A 19 -0.33 -10.73 2.62
N GLY A 20 -0.10 -10.00 3.71
CA GLY A 20 1.04 -10.21 4.62
C GLY A 20 2.37 -9.62 4.13
N ILE A 21 2.42 -9.03 2.94
CA ILE A 21 3.59 -8.38 2.38
C ILE A 21 3.49 -6.87 2.60
N THR A 22 4.59 -6.24 3.01
CA THR A 22 4.69 -4.77 3.06
C THR A 22 5.30 -4.25 1.76
N TYR A 23 4.64 -3.28 1.14
CA TYR A 23 5.04 -2.57 -0.07
C TYR A 23 5.58 -1.19 0.30
N GLN A 24 6.51 -0.66 -0.51
CA GLN A 24 7.15 0.63 -0.21
C GLN A 24 6.14 1.77 -0.19
N LYS A 25 5.29 1.81 -1.22
CA LYS A 25 4.28 2.84 -1.43
C LYS A 25 3.25 2.41 -2.46
N ILE A 26 2.18 3.19 -2.56
CA ILE A 26 1.25 3.15 -3.68
C ILE A 26 1.79 4.04 -4.78
N THR A 27 1.88 3.56 -6.02
CA THR A 27 2.38 4.32 -7.18
C THR A 27 1.26 4.79 -8.11
N ALA A 28 0.06 4.20 -8.01
CA ALA A 28 -1.12 4.65 -8.73
C ALA A 28 -2.41 4.32 -7.98
N VAL A 29 -3.43 5.18 -8.14
CA VAL A 29 -4.82 4.90 -7.75
C VAL A 29 -5.62 4.61 -9.02
N ILE A 30 -6.16 3.39 -9.12
CA ILE A 30 -6.84 2.88 -10.30
C ILE A 30 -8.34 2.83 -10.04
N TYR A 31 -9.11 3.48 -10.91
CA TYR A 31 -10.57 3.40 -10.92
C TYR A 31 -11.01 2.50 -12.07
N ARG A 32 -11.75 1.43 -11.75
CA ARG A 32 -12.34 0.53 -12.75
C ARG A 32 -13.85 0.56 -12.63
N LYS A 33 -14.57 0.58 -13.74
CA LYS A 33 -16.02 0.36 -13.71
C LYS A 33 -16.31 -1.03 -13.15
N THR A 34 -17.36 -1.13 -12.34
CA THR A 34 -17.96 -2.43 -12.00
C THR A 34 -18.44 -3.11 -13.29
N PRO A 35 -18.51 -4.46 -13.33
CA PRO A 35 -18.95 -5.17 -14.54
C PRO A 35 -20.33 -4.74 -15.06
N ASP A 36 -21.22 -4.29 -14.16
CA ASP A 36 -22.55 -3.77 -14.51
C ASP A 36 -22.55 -2.29 -14.97
N GLY A 37 -21.40 -1.62 -14.93
CA GLY A 37 -21.22 -0.22 -15.33
C GLY A 37 -21.83 0.81 -14.39
N LYS A 38 -22.39 0.41 -13.24
CA LYS A 38 -23.14 1.30 -12.33
C LYS A 38 -22.29 1.86 -11.19
N GLY A 39 -21.06 1.38 -11.02
CA GLY A 39 -20.17 1.78 -9.93
C GLY A 39 -18.70 1.75 -10.31
N LEU A 40 -17.85 2.01 -9.31
CA LEU A 40 -16.40 2.00 -9.44
C LEU A 40 -15.77 1.09 -8.37
N HIS A 41 -14.85 0.24 -8.80
CA HIS A 41 -13.85 -0.38 -7.94
C HIS A 41 -12.61 0.51 -7.89
N VAL A 42 -12.14 0.80 -6.67
CA VAL A 42 -10.90 1.55 -6.45
C VAL A 42 -9.81 0.59 -6.01
N GLN A 43 -8.66 0.64 -6.68
CA GLN A 43 -7.51 -0.22 -6.43
C GLN A 43 -6.24 0.63 -6.28
N GLY A 44 -5.25 0.11 -5.58
CA GLY A 44 -3.90 0.66 -5.53
C GLY A 44 -2.93 -0.21 -6.31
N GLU A 45 -2.01 0.42 -7.05
CA GLU A 45 -0.78 -0.20 -7.54
C GLU A 45 0.29 -0.09 -6.45
N LEU A 46 0.82 -1.22 -5.99
CA LEU A 46 1.69 -1.33 -4.83
C LEU A 46 3.10 -1.70 -5.27
N LEU A 47 4.08 -0.84 -5.03
CA LEU A 47 5.48 -1.09 -5.40
C LEU A 47 6.16 -1.99 -4.36
N ASP A 48 6.75 -3.09 -4.81
CA ASP A 48 7.46 -4.02 -3.94
C ASP A 48 8.68 -3.39 -3.27
N ARG A 49 9.19 -4.03 -2.21
CA ARG A 49 10.36 -3.52 -1.44
C ARG A 49 11.62 -3.34 -2.28
N ASN A 50 11.72 -3.97 -3.44
CA ASN A 50 12.91 -3.92 -4.29
C ASN A 50 12.76 -2.92 -5.45
N GLY A 51 11.59 -2.31 -5.64
CA GLY A 51 11.30 -1.40 -6.75
C GLY A 51 11.24 -2.08 -8.12
N ARG A 52 10.98 -3.38 -8.18
CA ARG A 52 11.06 -4.21 -9.40
C ARG A 52 9.72 -4.70 -9.89
N ALA A 53 8.73 -4.79 -9.01
CA ALA A 53 7.42 -5.33 -9.33
C ALA A 53 6.30 -4.54 -8.67
N VAL A 54 5.12 -4.59 -9.28
CA VAL A 54 3.91 -4.01 -8.72
C VAL A 54 2.84 -5.09 -8.51
N ALA A 55 2.03 -4.90 -7.47
CA ALA A 55 0.79 -5.66 -7.27
C ALA A 55 -0.41 -4.71 -7.37
N ILE A 56 -1.54 -5.19 -7.89
CA ILE A 56 -2.78 -4.42 -7.89
C ILE A 56 -3.71 -5.03 -6.85
N ALA A 57 -4.15 -4.23 -5.88
CA ALA A 57 -5.02 -4.67 -4.80
C ALA A 57 -6.22 -3.72 -4.62
N ALA A 58 -7.37 -4.29 -4.26
CA ALA A 58 -8.55 -3.50 -3.91
C ALA A 58 -8.30 -2.69 -2.63
N ALA A 59 -8.80 -1.45 -2.59
CA ALA A 59 -8.56 -0.51 -1.49
C ALA A 59 -8.92 -1.09 -0.12
N ASP A 60 -10.03 -1.80 -0.03
CA ASP A 60 -10.54 -2.43 1.19
C ASP A 60 -9.62 -3.55 1.72
N ARG A 61 -8.83 -4.18 0.85
CA ARG A 61 -7.86 -5.24 1.20
C ARG A 61 -6.46 -4.73 1.54
N ILE A 62 -6.18 -3.44 1.30
CA ILE A 62 -4.91 -2.82 1.67
C ILE A 62 -5.01 -2.30 3.10
N THR A 63 -3.98 -2.53 3.91
CA THR A 63 -3.89 -2.05 5.29
C THR A 63 -2.63 -1.22 5.50
N LEU A 64 -2.54 -0.52 6.63
CA LEU A 64 -1.26 -0.02 7.10
C LEU A 64 -0.40 -1.20 7.62
N PRO A 65 0.93 -1.15 7.52
CA PRO A 65 1.79 -2.17 8.10
C PRO A 65 1.61 -2.22 9.62
N LYS A 66 1.61 -3.43 10.19
CA LYS A 66 1.71 -3.59 11.65
C LYS A 66 3.10 -3.13 12.09
N GLY A 67 3.17 -2.20 13.06
CA GLY A 67 4.43 -1.69 13.60
C GLY A 67 4.90 -0.33 13.07
N ALA A 68 4.10 0.43 12.30
CA ALA A 68 4.46 1.78 11.85
C ALA A 68 4.42 2.86 12.98
N GLY A 69 4.72 2.46 14.22
CA GLY A 69 4.70 3.28 15.43
C GLY A 69 5.26 2.60 16.69
N GLU A 70 5.93 1.46 16.58
CA GLU A 70 6.73 0.90 17.66
C GLU A 70 8.10 0.59 17.10
N ASP A 71 9.12 1.18 17.73
CA ASP A 71 10.53 1.08 17.38
C ASP A 71 10.92 -0.34 16.96
N ASP A 72 11.47 -0.49 15.76
CA ASP A 72 12.19 -1.69 15.36
C ASP A 72 13.51 -1.72 16.13
N PRO A 73 13.68 -2.54 17.18
CA PRO A 73 14.90 -2.55 17.98
C PRO A 73 16.05 -3.27 17.25
N GLY A 74 15.82 -3.76 16.02
CA GLY A 74 16.78 -4.53 15.24
C GLY A 74 17.72 -3.72 14.35
N ARG A 75 17.54 -2.40 14.25
CA ARG A 75 18.48 -1.54 13.50
C ARG A 75 19.58 -0.98 14.41
N THR A 76 20.27 -1.86 15.14
CA THR A 76 21.57 -1.50 15.69
C THR A 76 22.58 -1.49 14.54
N GLU A 77 23.19 -0.33 14.36
CA GLU A 77 24.25 -0.06 13.41
C GLU A 77 25.36 -1.11 13.57
N ARG A 78 25.57 -1.95 12.55
CA ARG A 78 26.85 -2.63 12.37
C ARG A 78 27.83 -1.63 11.78
N THR A 79 28.36 -0.78 12.64
CA THR A 79 29.57 0.01 12.42
C THR A 79 30.39 -0.07 13.70
N GLY A 80 31.54 -0.75 13.61
CA GLY A 80 32.47 -1.02 14.71
C GLY A 80 33.24 -2.29 14.44
#